data_AF-A0A8C2KXD9-F1
#
_entry.id   AF-A0A8C2KXD9-F1
#
_cell.length_a   1.000
_cell.length_b   1.000
_cell.length_c   1.000
_cell.angle_alpha   90.00
_cell.angle_beta   90.00
_cell.angle_gamma   90.00
#
_symmetry.space_group_name_H-M   'P 1'
#
loop_
_entity.id
_entity.type
_entity.pdbx_description
1 polymer ?
#
loop_
_entity_poly.entity_id
_entity_poly.type
_entity_poly.pdbx_seq_one_letter_code
_entity_poly.pdbx_strand_id
1 'polypeptide(L)'
;MRTHRTVSRNVSDLVNAQHGLSAGQTKTQRRLSCVVNPLFRSMQTESLVHMLLVTVLTVLCVTAVSSSSHVICKMSFHTSSPAAKQDFYQILGVPRAATQKEIKKAYYQMAKKYHPDTNKEDPQAKEKFAQLAEAYEVLSDEVKRKQYDTYGSAGFDAGQAGAGHQQYWGGGSSIDPEELFRKIFGEFSGARGFGDFSAIFDQPQEYVMELTFAQAAKGVNKELTVNIEDACQRCGGRGHEPGSKVQHCGSCNGTGMETVNTGPFVMRSTCRRCGGRGSVITSPCTACRGTGQTKQRRTVTVPVPAGIEDGQTVRMPVRKKEIFITFRVQKSPIFRRDGADIHSDVMISVAQAILGGTVRAQGLYETINLSIPVGVQADQRIRLSGKGIPRVSGYGYGDHYVHIKIKIPKMLTDRQRALMRSYAEDETDVEGSVNGVTSTAAGKRSTGN
;
A
#
# COMPACT_ATOMS: atom_id res chain seq x y z
N MET A 1 -11.83 -57.88 -11.88
CA MET A 1 -12.06 -57.45 -10.49
C MET A 1 -12.94 -56.19 -10.46
N ARG A 2 -13.73 -55.99 -9.40
CA ARG A 2 -14.57 -54.77 -9.16
C ARG A 2 -13.76 -53.81 -8.27
N THR A 3 -13.51 -52.52 -8.59
CA THR A 3 -14.37 -51.34 -8.90
C THR A 3 -14.92 -50.60 -7.66
N HIS A 4 -15.01 -49.27 -7.82
CA HIS A 4 -15.48 -48.22 -6.87
C HIS A 4 -14.50 -47.80 -5.74
N ARG A 5 -14.24 -46.52 -5.38
CA ARG A 5 -14.78 -45.15 -5.68
C ARG A 5 -15.59 -44.54 -4.50
N THR A 6 -15.22 -43.29 -4.14
CA THR A 6 -16.02 -42.20 -3.52
C THR A 6 -16.49 -42.21 -2.04
N VAL A 7 -16.27 -41.04 -1.40
CA VAL A 7 -17.28 -40.13 -0.76
C VAL A 7 -17.38 -39.99 0.78
N SER A 8 -17.43 -38.70 1.20
CA SER A 8 -18.01 -38.12 2.43
C SER A 8 -17.43 -38.48 3.81
N ARG A 9 -17.72 -37.74 4.89
CA ARG A 9 -18.02 -36.30 5.21
C ARG A 9 -18.57 -36.28 6.65
N ASN A 10 -18.52 -35.12 7.32
CA ASN A 10 -19.17 -34.86 8.62
C ASN A 10 -18.52 -35.69 9.77
N VAL A 11 -18.70 -35.41 11.07
CA VAL A 11 -19.79 -34.72 11.78
C VAL A 11 -19.25 -33.67 12.76
N SER A 12 -19.91 -32.51 12.83
CA SER A 12 -19.82 -31.52 13.92
C SER A 12 -20.80 -31.90 15.03
N ASP A 13 -20.55 -31.53 16.30
CA ASP A 13 -21.55 -30.88 17.20
C ASP A 13 -21.23 -30.99 18.72
N LEU A 14 -21.75 -30.00 19.49
CA LEU A 14 -22.14 -30.02 20.93
C LEU A 14 -21.04 -30.21 22.02
N VAL A 15 -21.15 -29.70 23.26
CA VAL A 15 -21.83 -28.49 23.80
C VAL A 15 -21.27 -28.09 25.20
N ASN A 16 -21.72 -26.94 25.73
CA ASN A 16 -21.43 -26.29 27.03
C ASN A 16 -21.21 -27.15 28.30
N ALA A 17 -20.31 -26.66 29.17
CA ALA A 17 -20.53 -26.44 30.62
C ALA A 17 -19.60 -25.27 31.06
N GLN A 18 -20.07 -24.11 31.53
CA GLN A 18 -20.77 -23.78 32.79
C GLN A 18 -19.94 -23.96 34.07
N HIS A 19 -19.59 -22.82 34.69
CA HIS A 19 -19.50 -22.66 36.14
C HIS A 19 -20.27 -21.40 36.55
N GLY A 20 -20.99 -21.45 37.66
CA GLY A 20 -21.66 -20.30 38.25
C GLY A 20 -22.03 -20.55 39.71
N LEU A 21 -21.84 -19.54 40.55
CA LEU A 21 -22.21 -19.38 41.96
C LEU A 21 -22.12 -17.86 42.23
N SER A 22 -22.93 -17.21 43.07
CA SER A 22 -23.94 -17.68 44.03
C SER A 22 -25.15 -16.72 44.06
N ALA A 23 -26.17 -16.99 44.88
CA ALA A 23 -27.42 -16.20 44.96
C ALA A 23 -27.81 -15.84 46.40
N GLY A 24 -28.57 -14.75 46.62
CA GLY A 24 -28.95 -14.30 47.98
C GLY A 24 -30.09 -13.26 48.09
N GLN A 25 -31.31 -13.76 48.31
CA GLN A 25 -32.40 -13.17 49.13
C GLN A 25 -32.99 -11.76 48.84
N THR A 26 -34.09 -11.75 48.08
CA THR A 26 -35.45 -11.25 48.46
C THR A 26 -35.64 -10.06 49.45
N LYS A 27 -36.33 -8.98 49.00
CA LYS A 27 -37.52 -8.40 49.70
C LYS A 27 -38.32 -7.33 48.92
N THR A 28 -39.62 -7.59 48.78
CA THR A 28 -40.82 -6.74 49.03
C THR A 28 -40.93 -5.26 48.58
N GLN A 29 -41.98 -5.01 47.79
CA GLN A 29 -42.72 -3.77 47.49
C GLN A 29 -42.62 -2.54 48.46
N ARG A 30 -42.53 -1.30 47.94
CA ARG A 30 -43.64 -0.29 47.85
C ARG A 30 -43.22 1.15 47.47
N ARG A 31 -44.02 1.77 46.57
CA ARG A 31 -44.48 3.20 46.49
C ARG A 31 -43.51 4.42 46.43
N LEU A 32 -43.76 5.26 45.40
CA LEU A 32 -43.55 6.74 45.29
C LEU A 32 -42.08 7.25 45.33
N SER A 33 -41.72 8.44 44.80
CA SER A 33 -42.48 9.58 44.21
C SER A 33 -41.68 10.35 43.12
N CYS A 34 -42.31 11.36 42.52
CA CYS A 34 -41.84 12.22 41.41
C CYS A 34 -40.61 13.12 41.68
N VAL A 35 -39.94 13.58 40.60
CA VAL A 35 -39.35 14.91 40.30
C VAL A 35 -38.52 14.77 39.01
N VAL A 36 -39.01 15.13 37.82
CA VAL A 36 -39.04 16.46 37.15
C VAL A 36 -37.71 16.89 36.49
N ASN A 37 -37.60 16.48 35.21
CA ASN A 37 -37.19 17.23 34.00
C ASN A 37 -35.79 17.90 33.84
N PRO A 38 -35.11 17.70 32.67
CA PRO A 38 -33.98 18.52 32.22
C PRO A 38 -34.42 19.68 31.28
N LEU A 39 -33.55 20.70 31.16
CA LEU A 39 -33.63 21.89 30.30
C LEU A 39 -32.19 22.44 30.10
N PHE A 40 -31.79 23.30 29.15
CA PHE A 40 -32.41 23.95 27.96
C PHE A 40 -31.57 23.43 26.72
N ARG A 41 -31.51 23.93 25.46
CA ARG A 41 -31.93 25.17 24.79
C ARG A 41 -32.26 24.96 23.29
N SER A 42 -33.01 25.94 22.75
CA SER A 42 -33.37 26.29 21.36
C SER A 42 -32.20 26.42 20.36
N MET A 43 -32.38 26.35 19.03
CA MET A 43 -33.31 27.07 18.11
C MET A 43 -33.64 26.21 16.84
N GLN A 44 -34.57 26.50 15.91
CA GLN A 44 -35.47 27.65 15.64
C GLN A 44 -36.77 27.25 14.84
N THR A 45 -37.59 28.26 14.49
CA THR A 45 -38.62 28.46 13.42
C THR A 45 -38.60 27.55 12.17
N GLU A 46 -39.71 27.27 11.44
CA GLU A 46 -41.15 27.63 11.60
C GLU A 46 -42.12 26.79 10.71
N SER A 47 -43.44 26.91 10.97
CA SER A 47 -44.61 26.91 10.02
C SER A 47 -44.82 25.76 8.98
N LEU A 48 -46.03 25.27 8.65
CA LEU A 48 -47.43 25.52 9.06
C LEU A 48 -48.34 24.33 8.61
N VAL A 49 -49.47 24.06 9.31
CA VAL A 49 -50.75 23.43 8.83
C VAL A 49 -50.68 21.98 8.25
N HIS A 50 -51.22 20.94 8.91
CA HIS A 50 -52.64 20.47 8.94
C HIS A 50 -53.15 19.87 7.59
N MET A 51 -54.01 18.83 7.52
CA MET A 51 -54.96 18.25 8.50
C MET A 51 -55.40 16.79 8.13
N LEU A 52 -55.68 15.93 9.15
CA LEU A 52 -56.81 14.96 9.29
C LEU A 52 -57.13 13.88 8.19
N LEU A 53 -57.88 12.76 8.40
CA LEU A 53 -58.44 12.01 9.56
C LEU A 53 -58.85 10.55 9.12
N VAL A 54 -59.30 9.73 10.07
CA VAL A 54 -60.20 8.54 9.97
C VAL A 54 -59.57 7.16 9.72
N THR A 55 -59.58 6.35 10.78
CA THR A 55 -59.68 4.87 10.80
C THR A 55 -61.16 4.45 10.95
N VAL A 56 -61.55 3.19 10.61
CA VAL A 56 -62.46 2.27 11.38
C VAL A 56 -63.14 1.14 10.54
N LEU A 57 -63.14 -0.09 11.11
CA LEU A 57 -63.98 -1.31 10.95
C LEU A 57 -64.33 -2.01 9.59
N THR A 58 -63.83 -3.25 9.46
CA THR A 58 -64.53 -4.56 9.24
C THR A 58 -65.78 -4.72 8.35
N VAL A 59 -65.81 -5.80 7.53
CA VAL A 59 -66.58 -7.07 7.75
C VAL A 59 -66.30 -8.09 6.61
N LEU A 60 -66.53 -9.39 6.84
CA LEU A 60 -66.36 -10.50 5.86
C LEU A 60 -67.49 -10.57 4.83
N CYS A 61 -67.22 -11.08 3.62
CA CYS A 61 -67.80 -12.35 3.15
C CYS A 61 -67.09 -12.92 1.89
N VAL A 62 -67.47 -14.13 1.48
CA VAL A 62 -66.85 -14.91 0.39
C VAL A 62 -67.88 -15.23 -0.70
N THR A 63 -67.54 -14.96 -1.97
CA THR A 63 -67.94 -15.77 -3.14
C THR A 63 -66.91 -15.61 -4.25
N ALA A 64 -66.75 -16.64 -5.09
CA ALA A 64 -65.96 -16.60 -6.31
C ALA A 64 -66.88 -16.66 -7.53
N VAL A 65 -66.40 -16.18 -8.69
CA VAL A 65 -66.57 -16.83 -10.01
C VAL A 65 -65.69 -16.12 -11.04
N SER A 66 -65.19 -16.87 -12.02
CA SER A 66 -64.40 -16.38 -13.15
C SER A 66 -65.29 -15.87 -14.29
N SER A 67 -64.92 -14.75 -14.90
CA SER A 67 -65.00 -14.55 -16.36
C SER A 67 -64.19 -13.31 -16.78
N SER A 68 -63.22 -13.50 -17.68
CA SER A 68 -62.54 -12.41 -18.39
C SER A 68 -63.32 -12.01 -19.64
N SER A 69 -63.31 -10.72 -20.01
CA SER A 69 -62.84 -10.24 -21.34
C SER A 69 -63.02 -8.73 -21.56
N HIS A 70 -62.32 -8.24 -22.60
CA HIS A 70 -62.41 -6.92 -23.25
C HIS A 70 -61.65 -5.76 -22.57
N VAL A 71 -60.51 -5.45 -23.19
CA VAL A 71 -59.59 -4.35 -22.89
C VAL A 71 -60.06 -3.05 -23.56
N ILE A 72 -59.98 -1.93 -22.84
CA ILE A 72 -59.95 -0.59 -23.45
C ILE A 72 -58.53 -0.04 -23.31
N CYS A 73 -57.80 0.03 -24.42
CA CYS A 73 -56.41 0.46 -24.45
C CYS A 73 -56.32 1.99 -24.38
N LYS A 74 -55.83 2.55 -23.27
CA LYS A 74 -55.35 3.94 -23.21
C LYS A 74 -53.91 3.99 -23.72
N MET A 75 -53.72 4.51 -24.93
CA MET A 75 -52.39 4.66 -25.51
C MET A 75 -51.62 5.79 -24.81
N SER A 76 -50.70 5.41 -23.92
CA SER A 76 -49.72 6.33 -23.34
C SER A 76 -48.59 6.53 -24.34
N PHE A 77 -48.45 7.75 -24.88
CA PHE A 77 -47.32 8.11 -25.74
C PHE A 77 -46.03 8.17 -24.92
N HIS A 78 -45.33 7.05 -24.81
CA HIS A 78 -43.96 7.03 -24.30
C HIS A 78 -43.04 7.70 -25.31
N THR A 79 -42.63 8.94 -25.03
CA THR A 79 -41.46 9.53 -25.67
C THR A 79 -40.23 8.79 -25.18
N SER A 80 -39.76 7.82 -25.98
CA SER A 80 -38.46 7.21 -25.74
C SER A 80 -37.39 8.29 -25.87
N SER A 81 -36.86 8.78 -24.76
CA SER A 81 -35.59 9.52 -24.80
C SER A 81 -34.58 8.61 -25.50
N PRO A 82 -33.84 9.08 -26.51
CA PRO A 82 -32.64 8.37 -26.94
C PRO A 82 -31.71 8.22 -25.73
N ALA A 83 -30.94 7.14 -25.69
CA ALA A 83 -29.91 6.95 -24.68
C ALA A 83 -28.85 8.04 -24.88
N ALA A 84 -28.93 9.12 -24.11
CA ALA A 84 -28.03 10.26 -24.23
C ALA A 84 -26.61 9.81 -23.86
N LYS A 85 -25.75 9.67 -24.88
CA LYS A 85 -24.30 9.48 -24.70
C LYS A 85 -23.80 10.57 -23.76
N GLN A 86 -23.18 10.16 -22.66
CA GLN A 86 -22.76 11.08 -21.59
C GLN A 86 -21.88 12.21 -22.15
N ASP A 87 -22.05 13.43 -21.62
CA ASP A 87 -21.22 14.58 -22.01
C ASP A 87 -19.73 14.23 -21.89
N PHE A 88 -18.93 14.43 -22.95
CA PHE A 88 -17.48 14.19 -22.91
C PHE A 88 -16.79 15.03 -21.82
N TYR A 89 -17.31 16.24 -21.53
CA TYR A 89 -16.88 17.07 -20.42
C TYR A 89 -17.16 16.43 -19.04
N GLN A 90 -18.31 15.75 -18.88
CA GLN A 90 -18.66 15.04 -17.64
C GLN A 90 -17.82 13.76 -17.48
N ILE A 91 -17.60 13.00 -18.57
CA ILE A 91 -16.71 11.82 -18.59
C ILE A 91 -15.28 12.19 -18.15
N LEU A 92 -14.74 13.31 -18.63
CA LEU A 92 -13.43 13.83 -18.22
C LEU A 92 -13.45 14.55 -16.85
N GLY A 93 -14.62 14.84 -16.28
CA GLY A 93 -14.76 15.54 -14.99
C GLY A 93 -14.36 17.03 -15.03
N VAL A 94 -14.60 17.73 -16.15
CA VAL A 94 -14.21 19.13 -16.37
C VAL A 94 -15.41 20.01 -16.76
N PRO A 95 -15.40 21.32 -16.44
CA PRO A 95 -16.44 22.24 -16.92
C PRO A 95 -16.32 22.46 -18.44
N ARG A 96 -17.44 22.75 -19.11
CA ARG A 96 -17.45 23.05 -20.56
C ARG A 96 -16.54 24.21 -20.97
N ALA A 97 -16.28 25.14 -20.05
CA ALA A 97 -15.36 26.27 -20.21
C ALA A 97 -13.86 25.93 -20.05
N ALA A 98 -13.50 24.66 -19.78
CA ALA A 98 -12.12 24.26 -19.52
C ALA A 98 -11.18 24.53 -20.69
N THR A 99 -9.95 24.95 -20.39
CA THR A 99 -8.90 25.16 -21.38
C THR A 99 -8.32 23.83 -21.88
N GLN A 100 -7.66 23.86 -23.04
CA GLN A 100 -7.04 22.69 -23.65
C GLN A 100 -5.99 22.00 -22.75
N LYS A 101 -5.34 22.78 -21.86
CA LYS A 101 -4.38 22.27 -20.87
C LYS A 101 -5.08 21.51 -19.74
N GLU A 102 -6.27 21.94 -19.33
CA GLU A 102 -7.05 21.32 -18.26
C GLU A 102 -7.73 20.04 -18.72
N ILE A 103 -8.30 20.03 -19.93
CA ILE A 103 -8.84 18.81 -20.58
C ILE A 103 -7.75 17.72 -20.66
N LYS A 104 -6.54 18.08 -21.12
CA LYS A 104 -5.40 17.15 -21.20
C LYS A 104 -4.91 16.69 -19.82
N LYS A 105 -4.93 17.56 -18.80
CA LYS A 105 -4.58 17.22 -17.41
C LYS A 105 -5.60 16.25 -16.79
N ALA A 106 -6.88 16.47 -17.01
CA ALA A 106 -7.96 15.64 -16.50
C ALA A 106 -7.95 14.23 -17.15
N TYR A 107 -7.81 14.16 -18.48
CA TYR A 107 -7.62 12.90 -19.19
C TYR A 107 -6.43 12.10 -18.62
N TYR A 108 -5.27 12.73 -18.43
CA TYR A 108 -4.09 12.06 -17.85
C TYR A 108 -4.36 11.50 -16.43
N GLN A 109 -5.10 12.25 -15.60
CA GLN A 109 -5.46 11.79 -14.24
C GLN A 109 -6.45 10.63 -14.25
N MET A 110 -7.43 10.61 -15.15
CA MET A 110 -8.41 9.53 -15.22
C MET A 110 -7.85 8.29 -15.94
N ALA A 111 -7.13 8.47 -17.05
CA ALA A 111 -6.44 7.39 -17.77
C ALA A 111 -5.45 6.63 -16.87
N LYS A 112 -4.73 7.32 -15.97
CA LYS A 112 -3.87 6.67 -14.97
C LYS A 112 -4.65 5.89 -13.90
N LYS A 113 -5.88 6.30 -13.55
CA LYS A 113 -6.73 5.58 -12.58
C LYS A 113 -7.35 4.31 -13.20
N TYR A 114 -7.80 4.39 -14.45
CA TYR A 114 -8.51 3.30 -15.14
C TYR A 114 -7.65 2.50 -16.12
N HIS A 115 -6.32 2.61 -16.03
CA HIS A 115 -5.40 1.89 -16.91
C HIS A 115 -5.60 0.36 -16.78
N PRO A 116 -5.60 -0.42 -17.88
CA PRO A 116 -5.81 -1.87 -17.82
C PRO A 116 -4.75 -2.58 -16.98
N ASP A 117 -3.47 -2.17 -17.05
CA ASP A 117 -2.42 -2.80 -16.23
C ASP A 117 -2.61 -2.64 -14.70
N THR A 118 -3.30 -1.60 -14.23
CA THR A 118 -3.54 -1.41 -12.80
C THR A 118 -4.85 -2.04 -12.31
N ASN A 119 -5.78 -2.35 -13.22
CA ASN A 119 -7.14 -2.78 -12.89
C ASN A 119 -7.55 -4.04 -13.68
N LYS A 120 -6.67 -5.06 -13.70
CA LYS A 120 -6.83 -6.27 -14.54
C LYS A 120 -8.08 -7.10 -14.25
N GLU A 121 -8.66 -6.93 -13.06
CA GLU A 121 -9.83 -7.67 -12.57
C GLU A 121 -11.18 -6.96 -12.86
N ASP A 122 -11.19 -5.66 -13.21
CA ASP A 122 -12.44 -4.89 -13.38
C ASP A 122 -12.78 -4.64 -14.86
N PRO A 123 -13.82 -5.28 -15.43
CA PRO A 123 -14.25 -5.02 -16.81
C PRO A 123 -14.78 -3.59 -16.99
N GLN A 124 -15.32 -2.94 -15.96
CA GLN A 124 -15.79 -1.54 -16.07
C GLN A 124 -14.63 -0.55 -16.20
N ALA A 125 -13.43 -0.88 -15.71
CA ALA A 125 -12.26 -0.01 -15.89
C ALA A 125 -11.90 0.11 -17.38
N LYS A 126 -11.97 -1.00 -18.14
CA LYS A 126 -11.74 -1.00 -19.59
C LYS A 126 -12.79 -0.17 -20.34
N GLU A 127 -14.06 -0.29 -19.96
CA GLU A 127 -15.15 0.48 -20.58
C GLU A 127 -14.99 1.99 -20.32
N LYS A 128 -14.71 2.38 -19.07
CA LYS A 128 -14.43 3.77 -18.69
C LYS A 128 -13.17 4.31 -19.39
N PHE A 129 -12.13 3.49 -19.56
CA PHE A 129 -10.92 3.87 -20.30
C PHE A 129 -11.21 4.16 -21.78
N ALA A 130 -12.07 3.36 -22.43
CA ALA A 130 -12.51 3.61 -23.80
C ALA A 130 -13.31 4.93 -23.91
N GLN A 131 -14.28 5.14 -23.02
CA GLN A 131 -15.08 6.39 -22.97
C GLN A 131 -14.21 7.63 -22.73
N LEU A 132 -13.18 7.51 -21.87
CA LEU A 132 -12.19 8.58 -21.62
C LEU A 132 -11.34 8.88 -22.86
N ALA A 133 -11.00 7.87 -23.66
CA ALA A 133 -10.23 8.05 -24.90
C ALA A 133 -11.07 8.71 -26.00
N GLU A 134 -12.33 8.28 -26.20
CA GLU A 134 -13.29 8.91 -27.12
C GLU A 134 -13.53 10.39 -26.74
N ALA A 135 -13.82 10.64 -25.46
CA ALA A 135 -14.03 11.98 -24.93
C ALA A 135 -12.79 12.88 -25.12
N TYR A 136 -11.58 12.34 -24.93
CA TYR A 136 -10.36 13.09 -25.19
C TYR A 136 -10.12 13.31 -26.69
N GLU A 137 -10.39 12.34 -27.57
CA GLU A 137 -10.17 12.53 -29.02
C GLU A 137 -11.01 13.69 -29.57
N VAL A 138 -12.31 13.73 -29.23
CA VAL A 138 -13.21 14.80 -29.68
C VAL A 138 -12.88 16.15 -29.03
N LEU A 139 -12.50 16.18 -27.75
CA LEU A 139 -12.21 17.43 -27.04
C LEU A 139 -10.75 17.91 -27.19
N SER A 140 -9.83 17.10 -27.71
CA SER A 140 -8.41 17.44 -27.88
C SER A 140 -8.10 18.28 -29.12
N ASP A 141 -8.89 18.17 -30.18
CA ASP A 141 -8.81 19.01 -31.38
C ASP A 141 -9.79 20.18 -31.28
N GLU A 142 -9.32 21.43 -31.44
CA GLU A 142 -10.20 22.61 -31.36
C GLU A 142 -11.34 22.60 -32.40
N VAL A 143 -11.14 21.95 -33.55
CA VAL A 143 -12.16 21.84 -34.61
C VAL A 143 -13.26 20.85 -34.22
N LYS A 144 -12.87 19.64 -33.76
CA LYS A 144 -13.82 18.63 -33.27
C LYS A 144 -14.57 19.12 -32.04
N ARG A 145 -13.87 19.81 -31.12
CA ARG A 145 -14.49 20.46 -29.95
C ARG A 145 -15.55 21.48 -30.35
N LYS A 146 -15.25 22.40 -31.28
CA LYS A 146 -16.24 23.38 -31.78
C LYS A 146 -17.44 22.71 -32.45
N GLN A 147 -17.22 21.62 -33.18
CA GLN A 147 -18.31 20.81 -33.76
C GLN A 147 -19.16 20.14 -32.68
N TYR A 148 -18.54 19.55 -31.65
CA TYR A 148 -19.22 18.94 -30.51
C TYR A 148 -20.01 19.97 -29.68
N ASP A 149 -19.42 21.15 -29.41
CA ASP A 149 -20.08 22.24 -28.70
C ASP A 149 -21.27 22.83 -29.49
N THR A 150 -21.31 22.64 -30.82
CA THR A 150 -22.38 23.13 -31.71
C THR A 150 -23.49 22.09 -31.96
N TYR A 151 -23.13 20.82 -32.18
CA TYR A 151 -24.05 19.76 -32.62
C TYR A 151 -24.25 18.63 -31.59
N GLY A 152 -23.51 18.66 -30.48
CA GLY A 152 -23.55 17.63 -29.42
C GLY A 152 -23.02 16.26 -29.86
N SER A 153 -23.22 15.26 -29.00
CA SER A 153 -22.78 13.87 -29.21
C SER A 153 -23.39 13.19 -30.45
N ALA A 154 -24.47 13.75 -31.03
CA ALA A 154 -25.12 13.22 -32.23
C ALA A 154 -24.35 13.54 -33.54
N GLY A 155 -23.52 14.58 -33.55
CA GLY A 155 -22.74 14.98 -34.74
C GLY A 155 -21.62 14.00 -35.13
N PHE A 156 -21.37 12.97 -34.31
CA PHE A 156 -20.28 12.01 -34.49
C PHE A 156 -20.77 10.55 -34.68
N ASP A 157 -22.08 10.30 -34.75
CA ASP A 157 -22.62 8.96 -35.04
C ASP A 157 -22.51 8.61 -36.53
N ALA A 158 -21.68 7.61 -36.85
CA ALA A 158 -21.34 7.17 -38.20
C ALA A 158 -22.47 6.44 -38.97
N GLY A 159 -23.74 6.68 -38.61
CA GLY A 159 -24.88 5.90 -39.12
C GLY A 159 -26.17 6.64 -39.47
N GLN A 160 -26.33 7.94 -39.14
CA GLN A 160 -27.64 8.59 -39.30
C GLN A 160 -27.61 10.11 -39.63
N ALA A 161 -27.02 10.47 -40.78
CA ALA A 161 -27.23 11.78 -41.41
C ALA A 161 -27.49 11.62 -42.92
N GLY A 162 -28.53 12.29 -43.43
CA GLY A 162 -28.92 12.21 -44.84
C GLY A 162 -27.95 12.93 -45.78
N ALA A 163 -28.09 12.67 -47.09
CA ALA A 163 -27.24 13.27 -48.13
C ALA A 163 -27.28 14.81 -48.07
N GLY A 164 -26.13 15.46 -47.94
CA GLY A 164 -26.07 16.92 -47.88
C GLY A 164 -24.71 17.58 -47.64
N HIS A 165 -23.78 16.98 -46.89
CA HIS A 165 -22.40 17.49 -46.75
C HIS A 165 -21.39 16.40 -46.32
N GLN A 166 -20.73 15.74 -47.27
CA GLN A 166 -19.58 14.87 -47.00
C GLN A 166 -18.42 15.18 -47.95
N GLN A 167 -17.44 15.96 -47.49
CA GLN A 167 -16.15 16.16 -48.18
C GLN A 167 -14.99 16.43 -47.18
N TYR A 168 -15.12 15.99 -45.92
CA TYR A 168 -14.05 16.13 -44.90
C TYR A 168 -13.89 14.91 -43.96
N TRP A 169 -14.80 13.93 -44.00
CA TRP A 169 -14.74 12.75 -43.12
C TRP A 169 -14.08 11.52 -43.78
N GLY A 170 -12.86 11.73 -44.29
CA GLY A 170 -12.03 10.70 -44.94
C GLY A 170 -10.89 10.23 -44.05
N GLY A 171 -11.19 9.65 -42.88
CA GLY A 171 -10.18 9.34 -41.87
C GLY A 171 -10.69 8.52 -40.70
N GLY A 172 -11.33 7.38 -40.97
CA GLY A 172 -11.83 6.44 -39.95
C GLY A 172 -10.70 5.89 -39.08
N SER A 173 -10.40 6.61 -38.01
CA SER A 173 -9.21 6.42 -37.17
C SER A 173 -9.58 5.62 -35.94
N SER A 174 -9.85 4.32 -36.10
CA SER A 174 -9.98 3.37 -34.98
C SER A 174 -8.61 3.11 -34.35
N ILE A 175 -8.01 4.17 -33.78
CA ILE A 175 -6.75 4.10 -33.04
C ILE A 175 -7.07 3.38 -31.73
N ASP A 176 -6.39 2.26 -31.46
CA ASP A 176 -6.54 1.59 -30.17
C ASP A 176 -6.26 2.60 -29.05
N PRO A 177 -7.10 2.68 -27.99
CA PRO A 177 -6.88 3.61 -26.88
C PRO A 177 -5.49 3.49 -26.25
N GLU A 178 -4.90 2.29 -26.28
CA GLU A 178 -3.52 2.00 -25.88
C GLU A 178 -2.46 2.53 -26.86
N GLU A 179 -2.72 2.57 -28.17
CA GLU A 179 -1.84 3.24 -29.14
C GLU A 179 -1.95 4.76 -29.03
N LEU A 180 -3.16 5.31 -28.88
CA LEU A 180 -3.37 6.75 -28.64
C LEU A 180 -2.61 7.19 -27.39
N PHE A 181 -2.75 6.44 -26.29
CA PHE A 181 -1.98 6.67 -25.06
C PHE A 181 -0.47 6.57 -25.29
N ARG A 182 0.02 5.50 -25.92
CA ARG A 182 1.46 5.32 -26.24
C ARG A 182 2.03 6.43 -27.11
N LYS A 183 1.31 6.88 -28.14
CA LYS A 183 1.71 7.96 -29.04
C LYS A 183 1.87 9.28 -28.26
N ILE A 184 0.87 9.62 -27.45
CA ILE A 184 0.90 10.82 -26.59
C ILE A 184 2.03 10.72 -25.55
N PHE A 185 2.22 9.57 -24.90
CA PHE A 185 3.24 9.36 -23.87
C PHE A 185 4.68 9.38 -24.46
N GLY A 186 4.84 8.83 -25.66
CA GLY A 186 6.10 8.86 -26.43
C GLY A 186 6.45 10.26 -26.91
N GLU A 187 5.50 10.98 -27.52
CA GLU A 187 5.69 12.35 -28.00
C GLU A 187 5.97 13.33 -26.85
N PHE A 188 5.31 13.13 -25.70
CA PHE A 188 5.57 13.86 -24.46
C PHE A 188 7.02 13.70 -23.96
N SER A 189 7.70 12.57 -24.25
CA SER A 189 9.12 12.39 -23.91
C SER A 189 10.10 13.17 -24.80
N GLY A 190 9.65 13.64 -25.97
CA GLY A 190 10.48 14.37 -26.95
C GLY A 190 10.23 15.88 -27.02
N ALA A 191 9.00 16.33 -26.73
CA ALA A 191 8.59 17.72 -26.92
C ALA A 191 9.09 18.66 -25.78
N ARG A 192 10.15 19.44 -26.04
CA ARG A 192 10.73 20.45 -25.13
C ARG A 192 9.86 21.70 -24.91
N GLY A 193 8.54 21.53 -24.71
CA GLY A 193 7.56 22.63 -24.63
C GLY A 193 7.02 22.97 -23.24
N PHE A 194 7.15 22.08 -22.24
CA PHE A 194 6.62 22.28 -20.89
C PHE A 194 7.74 22.17 -19.84
N GLY A 195 8.38 23.30 -19.51
CA GLY A 195 9.53 23.34 -18.59
C GLY A 195 9.23 22.91 -17.15
N ASP A 196 7.97 22.94 -16.74
CA ASP A 196 7.53 22.77 -15.34
C ASP A 196 7.11 21.32 -15.00
N PHE A 197 6.78 20.50 -16.00
CA PHE A 197 6.33 19.12 -15.77
C PHE A 197 7.50 18.16 -15.45
N SER A 198 8.75 18.55 -15.72
CA SER A 198 9.92 17.70 -15.46
C SER A 198 10.11 17.41 -13.97
N ALA A 199 9.71 18.33 -13.08
CA ALA A 199 9.80 18.17 -11.63
C ALA A 199 8.82 17.10 -11.09
N ILE A 200 7.78 16.75 -11.85
CA ILE A 200 6.80 15.71 -11.49
C ILE A 200 7.32 14.30 -11.86
N PHE A 201 8.30 14.21 -12.77
CA PHE A 201 8.84 12.94 -13.28
C PHE A 201 10.21 12.52 -12.72
N ASP A 202 11.02 13.43 -12.18
CA ASP A 202 12.22 13.04 -11.39
C ASP A 202 11.79 12.65 -9.97
N GLN A 203 10.96 11.60 -9.87
CA GLN A 203 10.58 11.00 -8.59
C GLN A 203 11.86 10.55 -7.86
N PRO A 204 11.96 10.77 -6.53
CA PRO A 204 13.12 10.32 -5.76
C PRO A 204 13.33 8.81 -5.95
N GLN A 205 14.57 8.39 -6.17
CA GLN A 205 14.86 6.97 -6.34
C GLN A 205 14.76 6.25 -5.00
N GLU A 206 13.61 5.64 -4.75
CA GLU A 206 13.37 4.78 -3.60
C GLU A 206 14.01 3.41 -3.80
N TYR A 207 14.77 2.96 -2.79
CA TYR A 207 15.42 1.66 -2.74
C TYR A 207 15.06 0.97 -1.42
N VAL A 208 14.57 -0.26 -1.50
CA VAL A 208 14.33 -1.08 -0.31
C VAL A 208 15.60 -1.89 0.00
N MET A 209 16.12 -1.77 1.22
CA MET A 209 17.26 -2.56 1.69
C MET A 209 16.85 -3.48 2.83
N GLU A 210 16.86 -4.79 2.58
CA GLU A 210 16.67 -5.78 3.64
C GLU A 210 17.92 -5.90 4.52
N LEU A 211 17.72 -6.03 5.83
CA LEU A 211 18.73 -6.21 6.85
C LEU A 211 18.34 -7.36 7.77
N THR A 212 19.31 -8.11 8.28
CA THR A 212 19.04 -9.01 9.41
C THR A 212 18.90 -8.21 10.70
N PHE A 213 18.19 -8.73 11.70
CA PHE A 213 18.07 -8.11 13.02
C PHE A 213 19.42 -7.66 13.61
N ALA A 214 20.43 -8.52 13.53
CA ALA A 214 21.77 -8.23 14.03
C ALA A 214 22.49 -7.11 13.23
N GLN A 215 22.24 -6.99 11.92
CA GLN A 215 22.76 -5.89 11.10
C GLN A 215 22.09 -4.56 11.47
N ALA A 216 20.77 -4.54 11.62
CA ALA A 216 20.04 -3.32 12.00
C ALA A 216 20.41 -2.84 13.40
N ALA A 217 20.55 -3.75 14.37
CA ALA A 217 20.86 -3.40 15.75
C ALA A 217 22.34 -3.02 15.98
N LYS A 218 23.30 -3.60 15.24
CA LYS A 218 24.74 -3.26 15.35
C LYS A 218 25.18 -2.12 14.43
N GLY A 219 24.44 -1.86 13.35
CA GLY A 219 24.90 -1.05 12.23
C GLY A 219 25.83 -1.84 11.31
N VAL A 220 25.86 -1.49 10.02
CA VAL A 220 26.71 -2.15 9.01
C VAL A 220 26.93 -1.26 7.79
N ASN A 221 28.09 -1.34 7.15
CA ASN A 221 28.28 -0.77 5.82
C ASN A 221 27.83 -1.80 4.77
N LYS A 222 26.74 -1.51 4.04
CA LYS A 222 26.15 -2.45 3.08
C LYS A 222 26.09 -1.86 1.67
N GLU A 223 26.50 -2.64 0.68
CA GLU A 223 26.53 -2.20 -0.70
C GLU A 223 25.14 -2.20 -1.34
N LEU A 224 24.79 -1.08 -1.98
CA LEU A 224 23.58 -0.91 -2.78
C LEU A 224 23.96 -0.64 -4.24
N THR A 225 23.31 -1.34 -5.17
CA THR A 225 23.52 -1.18 -6.60
C THR A 225 22.47 -0.23 -7.18
N VAL A 226 22.90 0.99 -7.53
CA VAL A 226 22.02 2.07 -8.00
C VAL A 226 22.24 2.39 -9.48
N ASN A 227 21.20 2.93 -10.14
CA ASN A 227 21.24 3.26 -11.58
C ASN A 227 21.22 4.78 -11.75
N ILE A 228 22.39 5.37 -11.95
CA ILE A 228 22.60 6.82 -11.98
C ILE A 228 22.98 7.28 -13.39
N GLU A 229 22.51 8.45 -13.77
CA GLU A 229 22.90 9.14 -15.01
C GLU A 229 24.27 9.81 -14.78
N ASP A 230 25.31 9.21 -15.35
CA ASP A 230 26.71 9.64 -15.21
C ASP A 230 27.28 10.07 -16.57
N ALA A 231 28.41 10.77 -16.58
CA ALA A 231 29.13 11.12 -17.79
C ALA A 231 29.43 9.85 -18.60
N CYS A 232 29.07 9.83 -19.88
CA CYS A 232 29.25 8.68 -20.76
C CYS A 232 30.74 8.29 -20.82
N GLN A 233 31.08 7.10 -20.30
CA GLN A 233 32.47 6.63 -20.20
C GLN A 233 33.21 6.68 -21.54
N ARG A 234 32.52 6.37 -22.64
CA ARG A 234 33.11 6.36 -23.99
C ARG A 234 33.54 7.76 -24.47
N CYS A 235 32.74 8.81 -24.24
CA CYS A 235 33.06 10.17 -24.72
C CYS A 235 33.45 11.17 -23.61
N GLY A 236 33.63 10.72 -22.36
CA GLY A 236 33.99 11.58 -21.23
C GLY A 236 33.02 12.74 -21.01
N GLY A 237 31.71 12.53 -21.23
CA GLY A 237 30.69 13.58 -21.15
C GLY A 237 30.48 14.42 -22.42
N ARG A 238 31.39 14.35 -23.41
CA ARG A 238 31.47 15.33 -24.51
C ARG A 238 30.47 15.14 -25.67
N GLY A 239 29.65 14.08 -25.64
CA GLY A 239 28.60 13.78 -26.62
C GLY A 239 29.06 13.29 -28.00
N HIS A 240 30.30 13.57 -28.43
CA HIS A 240 30.86 13.15 -29.72
C HIS A 240 31.69 11.86 -29.61
N GLU A 241 31.80 11.11 -30.69
CA GLU A 241 32.59 9.86 -30.73
C GLU A 241 34.10 10.15 -30.54
N PRO A 242 34.86 9.39 -29.73
CA PRO A 242 36.29 9.63 -29.53
C PRO A 242 37.10 9.69 -30.83
N GLY A 243 38.05 10.61 -30.90
CA GLY A 243 38.84 10.88 -32.11
C GLY A 243 38.11 11.72 -33.18
N SER A 244 36.79 11.91 -33.09
CA SER A 244 36.08 12.80 -34.01
C SER A 244 36.35 14.28 -33.71
N LYS A 245 36.47 15.09 -34.77
CA LYS A 245 36.62 16.54 -34.67
C LYS A 245 35.25 17.20 -34.54
N VAL A 246 34.99 17.83 -33.40
CA VAL A 246 33.84 18.71 -33.20
C VAL A 246 34.01 19.94 -34.07
N GLN A 247 33.04 20.24 -34.94
CA GLN A 247 33.12 21.37 -35.85
C GLN A 247 32.45 22.61 -35.27
N HIS A 248 32.98 23.79 -35.61
CA HIS A 248 32.42 25.06 -35.21
C HIS A 248 31.08 25.30 -35.94
N CYS A 249 30.06 25.83 -35.26
CA CYS A 249 28.78 26.11 -35.93
C CYS A 249 28.88 27.41 -36.74
N GLY A 250 29.19 27.29 -38.03
CA GLY A 250 29.32 28.45 -38.94
C GLY A 250 28.04 29.28 -39.13
N SER A 251 26.88 28.84 -38.61
CA SER A 251 25.65 29.64 -38.59
C SER A 251 25.57 30.62 -37.41
N CYS A 252 26.47 30.51 -36.43
CA CYS A 252 26.58 31.47 -35.30
C CYS A 252 28.03 31.79 -34.91
N ASN A 253 29.02 31.32 -35.68
CA ASN A 253 30.45 31.33 -35.37
C ASN A 253 30.72 31.06 -33.88
N GLY A 254 30.21 29.92 -33.41
CA GLY A 254 30.51 29.44 -32.05
C GLY A 254 29.77 30.11 -30.91
N THR A 255 29.16 31.29 -31.12
CA THR A 255 28.49 32.05 -30.06
C THR A 255 27.23 31.37 -29.50
N GLY A 256 26.75 30.31 -30.16
CA GLY A 256 25.55 29.57 -29.78
C GLY A 256 24.23 30.27 -30.11
N MET A 257 24.27 31.56 -30.47
CA MET A 257 23.10 32.40 -30.71
C MET A 257 23.09 32.89 -32.16
N GLU A 258 21.92 32.89 -32.78
CA GLU A 258 21.71 33.56 -34.07
C GLU A 258 21.01 34.90 -33.84
N THR A 259 21.30 35.89 -34.68
CA THR A 259 20.63 37.19 -34.63
C THR A 259 19.67 37.26 -35.81
N VAL A 260 18.38 37.34 -35.51
CA VAL A 260 17.27 37.37 -36.48
C VAL A 260 16.75 38.79 -36.54
N ASN A 261 16.96 39.45 -37.68
CA ASN A 261 16.44 40.78 -37.94
C ASN A 261 15.07 40.66 -38.62
N THR A 262 14.01 41.06 -37.92
CA THR A 262 12.63 41.04 -38.44
C THR A 262 12.14 42.48 -38.52
N GLY A 263 12.35 43.11 -39.68
CA GLY A 263 12.10 44.54 -39.86
C GLY A 263 13.01 45.39 -38.97
N PRO A 264 12.48 46.43 -38.28
CA PRO A 264 13.28 47.30 -37.41
C PRO A 264 13.71 46.64 -36.08
N PHE A 265 13.28 45.40 -35.82
CA PHE A 265 13.57 44.70 -34.56
C PHE A 265 14.65 43.62 -34.74
N VAL A 266 15.70 43.72 -33.93
CA VAL A 266 16.82 42.77 -33.86
C VAL A 266 16.59 41.83 -32.68
N MET A 267 16.29 40.56 -32.96
CA MET A 267 16.06 39.54 -31.91
C MET A 267 17.19 38.51 -31.89
N ARG A 268 17.78 38.27 -30.72
CA ARG A 268 18.81 37.26 -30.53
C ARG A 268 18.18 35.96 -30.01
N SER A 269 18.18 34.91 -30.83
CA SER A 269 17.62 33.59 -30.49
C SER A 269 18.72 32.52 -30.40
N THR A 270 18.41 31.35 -29.86
CA THR A 270 19.32 30.20 -29.90
C THR A 270 19.54 29.76 -31.36
N CYS A 271 20.80 29.51 -31.75
CA CYS A 271 21.13 29.12 -33.11
C CYS A 271 20.47 27.77 -33.46
N ARG A 272 19.58 27.76 -34.46
CA ARG A 272 18.77 26.60 -34.86
C ARG A 272 19.63 25.40 -35.23
N ARG A 273 20.83 25.64 -35.78
CA ARG A 273 21.74 24.60 -36.29
C ARG A 273 22.57 23.90 -35.21
N CYS A 274 22.81 24.51 -34.05
CA CYS A 274 23.54 23.87 -32.94
C CYS A 274 22.71 23.72 -31.65
N GLY A 275 21.53 24.33 -31.58
CA GLY A 275 20.67 24.33 -30.38
C GLY A 275 21.36 24.97 -29.17
N GLY A 276 22.03 26.11 -29.37
CA GLY A 276 22.77 26.82 -28.31
C GLY A 276 24.23 26.36 -28.10
N ARG A 277 24.64 25.18 -28.57
CA ARG A 277 25.95 24.58 -28.22
C ARG A 277 27.20 25.24 -28.84
N GLY A 278 27.05 26.20 -29.75
CA GLY A 278 28.15 26.80 -30.54
C GLY A 278 28.85 25.86 -31.53
N SER A 279 28.67 24.54 -31.40
CA SER A 279 29.36 23.50 -32.15
C SER A 279 28.37 22.51 -32.75
N VAL A 280 28.80 21.87 -33.84
CA VAL A 280 28.07 20.80 -34.53
C VAL A 280 28.89 19.51 -34.40
N ILE A 281 28.24 18.46 -33.87
CA ILE A 281 28.82 17.14 -33.72
C ILE A 281 28.47 16.32 -34.96
N THR A 282 29.45 16.10 -35.85
CA THR A 282 29.24 15.33 -37.08
C THR A 282 28.99 13.84 -36.81
N SER A 283 29.70 13.26 -35.84
CA SER A 283 29.52 11.88 -35.38
C SER A 283 29.14 11.84 -33.89
N PRO A 284 27.84 11.71 -33.55
CA PRO A 284 27.41 11.58 -32.16
C PRO A 284 27.96 10.28 -31.57
N CYS A 285 28.36 10.31 -30.30
CA CYS A 285 28.92 9.16 -29.62
C CYS A 285 27.90 8.00 -29.59
N THR A 286 28.29 6.87 -30.15
CA THR A 286 27.51 5.63 -30.26
C THR A 286 26.84 5.21 -28.95
N ALA A 287 27.55 5.30 -27.82
CA ALA A 287 27.07 4.86 -26.51
C ALA A 287 26.05 5.80 -25.84
N CYS A 288 25.99 7.09 -26.22
CA CYS A 288 25.06 8.07 -25.61
C CYS A 288 24.20 8.82 -26.63
N ARG A 289 24.32 8.52 -27.93
CA ARG A 289 23.56 9.15 -29.03
C ARG A 289 23.57 10.68 -28.98
N GLY A 290 24.71 11.28 -28.63
CA GLY A 290 24.89 12.74 -28.57
C GLY A 290 24.46 13.43 -27.26
N THR A 291 23.92 12.72 -26.27
CA THR A 291 23.50 13.33 -24.99
C THR A 291 24.65 13.64 -24.04
N GLY A 292 25.78 12.94 -24.17
CA GLY A 292 26.93 13.02 -23.26
C GLY A 292 26.78 12.22 -21.96
N GLN A 293 25.59 11.72 -21.64
CA GLN A 293 25.33 10.97 -20.40
C GLN A 293 24.85 9.54 -20.70
N THR A 294 25.10 8.60 -19.79
CA THR A 294 24.53 7.25 -19.83
C THR A 294 24.07 6.80 -18.46
N LYS A 295 22.99 6.01 -18.42
CA LYS A 295 22.57 5.31 -17.21
C LYS A 295 23.60 4.24 -16.89
N GLN A 296 24.33 4.41 -15.80
CA GLN A 296 25.38 3.53 -15.34
C GLN A 296 24.97 2.90 -14.01
N ARG A 297 25.09 1.58 -13.95
CA ARG A 297 25.00 0.82 -12.71
C ARG A 297 26.24 1.11 -11.87
N ARG A 298 26.06 1.60 -10.65
CA ARG A 298 27.15 1.89 -9.70
C ARG A 298 26.83 1.26 -8.36
N THR A 299 27.81 0.59 -7.77
CA THR A 299 27.75 0.14 -6.38
C THR A 299 28.11 1.32 -5.47
N VAL A 300 27.32 1.53 -4.43
CA VAL A 300 27.51 2.58 -3.43
C VAL A 300 27.40 1.95 -2.05
N THR A 301 28.41 2.18 -1.21
CA THR A 301 28.40 1.71 0.19
C THR A 301 27.46 2.58 1.00
N VAL A 302 26.37 1.99 1.51
CA VAL A 302 25.40 2.65 2.38
C VAL A 302 25.82 2.42 3.83
N PRO A 303 26.11 3.48 4.62
CA PRO A 303 26.30 3.35 6.06
C PRO A 303 24.93 3.18 6.72
N VAL A 304 24.66 2.00 7.28
CA VAL A 304 23.46 1.71 8.07
C VAL A 304 23.78 2.03 9.54
N PRO A 305 23.26 3.15 10.11
CA PRO A 305 23.48 3.45 11.53
C PRO A 305 22.89 2.37 12.44
N ALA A 306 23.54 2.18 13.59
CA ALA A 306 23.12 1.20 14.58
C ALA A 306 21.78 1.58 15.22
N GLY A 307 20.89 0.60 15.36
CA GLY A 307 19.59 0.75 16.00
C GLY A 307 18.42 1.04 15.06
N ILE A 308 18.63 1.05 13.74
CA ILE A 308 17.57 1.29 12.73
C ILE A 308 16.31 0.45 12.96
N GLU A 309 15.16 1.06 12.74
CA GLU A 309 13.83 0.45 12.87
C GLU A 309 13.28 -0.07 11.54
N ASP A 310 12.31 -0.99 11.61
CA ASP A 310 11.67 -1.55 10.42
C ASP A 310 10.81 -0.49 9.71
N GLY A 311 10.98 -0.36 8.39
CA GLY A 311 10.35 0.69 7.60
C GLY A 311 11.01 2.08 7.70
N GLN A 312 12.09 2.23 8.48
CA GLN A 312 12.79 3.52 8.59
C GLN A 312 13.47 3.89 7.26
N THR A 313 13.24 5.12 6.78
CA THR A 313 13.83 5.62 5.53
C THR A 313 14.94 6.64 5.79
N VAL A 314 16.10 6.45 5.15
CA VAL A 314 17.24 7.39 5.17
C VAL A 314 17.46 7.98 3.78
N ARG A 315 17.52 9.31 3.71
CA ARG A 315 17.90 10.08 2.51
C ARG A 315 19.42 10.12 2.40
N MET A 316 19.98 9.68 1.28
CA MET A 316 21.41 9.70 1.01
C MET A 316 21.72 10.43 -0.32
N PRO A 317 22.59 11.46 -0.33
CA PRO A 317 22.99 12.12 -1.56
C PRO A 317 24.00 11.26 -2.33
N VAL A 318 23.78 11.07 -3.64
CA VAL A 318 24.70 10.33 -4.52
C VAL A 318 25.02 11.16 -5.77
N ARG A 319 26.15 11.87 -5.69
CA ARG A 319 26.65 12.84 -6.69
C ARG A 319 25.69 14.01 -6.96
N LYS A 320 24.72 13.81 -7.86
CA LYS A 320 23.78 14.85 -8.35
C LYS A 320 22.32 14.47 -8.19
N LYS A 321 22.03 13.25 -7.72
CA LYS A 321 20.68 12.81 -7.34
C LYS A 321 20.70 12.39 -5.88
N GLU A 322 19.52 12.37 -5.27
CA GLU A 322 19.32 11.86 -3.92
C GLU A 322 18.51 10.59 -3.99
N ILE A 323 18.85 9.62 -3.14
CA ILE A 323 18.16 8.34 -3.07
C ILE A 323 17.59 8.16 -1.67
N PHE A 324 16.42 7.51 -1.58
CA PHE A 324 15.72 7.28 -0.33
C PHE A 324 15.75 5.78 -0.06
N ILE A 325 16.44 5.38 1.01
CA ILE A 325 16.69 3.98 1.33
C ILE A 325 15.79 3.59 2.49
N THR A 326 14.75 2.81 2.20
CA THR A 326 13.83 2.28 3.21
C THR A 326 14.34 0.93 3.68
N PHE A 327 14.71 0.84 4.95
CA PHE A 327 15.21 -0.38 5.55
C PHE A 327 14.07 -1.32 5.93
N ARG A 328 14.25 -2.62 5.66
CA ARG A 328 13.36 -3.68 6.15
C ARG A 328 14.13 -4.65 7.02
N VAL A 329 13.71 -4.83 8.26
CA VAL A 329 14.44 -5.61 9.27
C VAL A 329 13.80 -6.98 9.43
N GLN A 330 14.51 -8.02 9.00
CA GLN A 330 14.05 -9.41 9.12
C GLN A 330 13.96 -9.80 10.61
N LYS A 331 12.80 -10.36 11.00
CA LYS A 331 12.53 -10.82 12.37
C LYS A 331 13.51 -11.91 12.80
N SER A 332 14.16 -11.74 13.95
CA SER A 332 15.03 -12.73 14.55
C SER A 332 14.27 -13.87 15.24
N PRO A 333 14.78 -15.11 15.22
CA PRO A 333 14.17 -16.24 15.94
C PRO A 333 14.49 -16.26 17.45
N ILE A 334 15.51 -15.51 17.89
CA ILE A 334 16.05 -15.53 19.28
C ILE A 334 15.68 -14.26 20.04
N PHE A 335 15.65 -13.12 19.34
CA PHE A 335 15.41 -11.79 19.91
C PHE A 335 14.06 -11.23 19.44
N ARG A 336 13.37 -10.56 20.35
CA ARG A 336 12.17 -9.75 20.11
C ARG A 336 12.51 -8.32 20.54
N ARG A 337 12.31 -7.32 19.69
CA ARG A 337 12.62 -5.91 19.99
C ARG A 337 11.38 -5.17 20.47
N ASP A 338 11.56 -4.32 21.46
CA ASP A 338 10.56 -3.37 21.94
C ASP A 338 11.23 -1.99 22.11
N GLY A 339 10.99 -1.07 21.15
CA GLY A 339 11.71 0.21 21.08
C GLY A 339 13.24 0.02 20.99
N ALA A 340 13.98 0.45 22.02
CA ALA A 340 15.42 0.24 22.15
C ALA A 340 15.79 -1.04 22.94
N ASP A 341 14.82 -1.66 23.61
CA ASP A 341 15.04 -2.79 24.50
C ASP A 341 14.89 -4.12 23.72
N ILE A 342 15.53 -5.16 24.24
CA ILE A 342 15.54 -6.50 23.63
C ILE A 342 14.99 -7.51 24.64
N HIS A 343 14.11 -8.40 24.17
CA HIS A 343 13.64 -9.57 24.88
C HIS A 343 14.23 -10.84 24.25
N SER A 344 14.75 -11.76 25.05
CA SER A 344 15.17 -13.09 24.59
C SER A 344 14.76 -14.18 25.56
N ASP A 345 14.49 -15.37 25.05
CA ASP A 345 14.07 -16.52 25.85
C ASP A 345 15.30 -17.41 26.15
N VAL A 346 15.57 -17.70 27.42
CA VAL A 346 16.67 -18.58 27.85
C VAL A 346 16.10 -19.81 28.54
N MET A 347 16.50 -20.98 28.03
CA MET A 347 16.05 -22.28 28.48
C MET A 347 16.96 -22.81 29.59
N ILE A 348 16.43 -23.00 30.80
CA ILE A 348 17.16 -23.51 31.98
C ILE A 348 16.65 -24.89 32.39
N SER A 349 17.43 -25.68 33.13
CA SER A 349 16.95 -26.95 33.69
C SER A 349 16.14 -26.75 34.98
N VAL A 350 15.32 -27.74 35.34
CA VAL A 350 14.58 -27.74 36.62
C VAL A 350 15.54 -27.60 37.82
N ALA A 351 16.67 -28.31 37.79
CA ALA A 351 17.69 -28.21 38.82
C ALA A 351 18.31 -26.80 38.93
N GLN A 352 18.50 -26.10 37.80
CA GLN A 352 18.98 -24.71 37.78
C GLN A 352 17.92 -23.69 38.25
N ALA A 353 16.63 -24.00 38.11
CA ALA A 353 15.55 -23.15 38.63
C ALA A 353 15.49 -23.23 40.17
N ILE A 354 15.58 -24.45 40.71
CA ILE A 354 15.53 -24.70 42.16
C ILE A 354 16.83 -24.25 42.83
N LEU A 355 17.97 -24.83 42.43
CA LEU A 355 19.28 -24.66 43.09
C LEU A 355 20.07 -23.42 42.60
N GLY A 356 19.52 -22.68 41.64
CA GLY A 356 20.22 -21.58 40.97
C GLY A 356 21.39 -22.04 40.10
N GLY A 357 22.29 -21.10 39.77
CA GLY A 357 23.56 -21.39 39.09
C GLY A 357 23.91 -20.35 38.03
N THR A 358 24.48 -20.79 36.90
CA THR A 358 24.85 -19.93 35.77
C THR A 358 24.42 -20.53 34.43
N VAL A 359 23.89 -19.71 33.54
CA VAL A 359 23.52 -20.07 32.16
C VAL A 359 24.15 -19.11 31.15
N ARG A 360 24.43 -19.59 29.93
CA ARG A 360 24.92 -18.75 28.83
C ARG A 360 23.75 -18.24 28.00
N ALA A 361 23.45 -16.96 28.11
CA ALA A 361 22.52 -16.25 27.26
C ALA A 361 23.24 -15.78 25.97
N GLN A 362 22.50 -15.71 24.86
CA GLN A 362 22.98 -15.00 23.68
C GLN A 362 22.64 -13.52 23.86
N GLY A 363 23.65 -12.65 24.00
CA GLY A 363 23.48 -11.21 23.89
C GLY A 363 23.59 -10.76 22.43
N LEU A 364 23.29 -9.50 22.15
CA LEU A 364 23.40 -8.96 20.80
C LEU A 364 24.85 -8.93 20.31
N TYR A 365 25.77 -8.43 21.14
CA TYR A 365 27.18 -8.25 20.78
C TYR A 365 28.04 -9.49 21.09
N GLU A 366 27.81 -10.09 22.26
CA GLU A 366 28.62 -11.14 22.89
C GLU A 366 27.74 -12.18 23.58
N THR A 367 28.28 -13.33 23.97
CA THR A 367 27.59 -14.28 24.85
C THR A 367 27.70 -13.84 26.31
N ILE A 368 26.56 -13.75 27.02
CA ILE A 368 26.50 -13.22 28.37
C ILE A 368 26.32 -14.39 29.35
N ASN A 369 27.20 -14.51 30.35
CA ASN A 369 27.00 -15.43 31.46
C ASN A 369 26.01 -14.80 32.44
N LEU A 370 24.83 -15.39 32.57
CA LEU A 370 23.75 -14.96 33.46
C LEU A 370 23.76 -15.82 34.73
N SER A 371 23.80 -15.18 35.90
CA SER A 371 23.55 -15.87 37.18
C SER A 371 22.05 -16.02 37.39
N ILE A 372 21.63 -17.23 37.77
CA ILE A 372 20.27 -17.59 38.12
C ILE A 372 20.22 -17.70 39.65
N PRO A 373 19.41 -16.90 40.37
CA PRO A 373 19.21 -17.09 41.80
C PRO A 373 18.43 -18.39 42.10
N VAL A 374 18.39 -18.79 43.37
CA VAL A 374 17.58 -19.94 43.81
C VAL A 374 16.08 -19.66 43.71
N GLY A 375 15.27 -20.70 43.51
CA GLY A 375 13.79 -20.59 43.50
C GLY A 375 13.17 -19.82 42.33
N VAL A 376 13.86 -19.75 41.17
CA VAL A 376 13.44 -18.98 40.01
C VAL A 376 12.19 -19.56 39.34
N GLN A 377 11.24 -18.67 39.03
CA GLN A 377 9.94 -19.00 38.47
C GLN A 377 9.94 -19.00 36.93
N ALA A 378 8.97 -19.69 36.34
CA ALA A 378 8.75 -19.69 34.89
C ALA A 378 8.35 -18.29 34.38
N ASP A 379 8.89 -17.91 33.21
CA ASP A 379 8.77 -16.60 32.57
C ASP A 379 9.24 -15.39 33.43
N GLN A 380 9.94 -15.65 34.54
CA GLN A 380 10.61 -14.61 35.34
C GLN A 380 11.62 -13.85 34.46
N ARG A 381 11.54 -12.52 34.50
CA ARG A 381 12.40 -11.60 33.74
C ARG A 381 13.63 -11.20 34.56
N ILE A 382 14.82 -11.31 33.98
CA ILE A 382 16.04 -10.65 34.48
C ILE A 382 16.45 -9.54 33.51
N ARG A 383 16.70 -8.34 34.04
CA ARG A 383 17.10 -7.14 33.27
C ARG A 383 18.63 -7.03 33.24
N LEU A 384 19.19 -6.99 32.04
CA LEU A 384 20.60 -6.70 31.79
C LEU A 384 20.73 -5.26 31.28
N SER A 385 21.04 -4.35 32.21
CA SER A 385 21.06 -2.91 31.95
C SER A 385 22.12 -2.53 30.89
N GLY A 386 21.74 -1.71 29.91
CA GLY A 386 22.64 -1.22 28.86
C GLY A 386 23.14 -2.26 27.86
N LYS A 387 22.53 -3.46 27.80
CA LYS A 387 22.87 -4.55 26.86
C LYS A 387 21.91 -4.68 25.67
N GLY A 388 20.95 -3.75 25.54
CA GLY A 388 20.01 -3.66 24.43
C GLY A 388 20.56 -2.94 23.19
N ILE A 389 19.69 -2.27 22.45
CA ILE A 389 20.01 -1.60 21.17
C ILE A 389 20.42 -0.13 21.42
N PRO A 390 21.43 0.42 20.73
CA PRO A 390 21.72 1.86 20.76
C PRO A 390 20.54 2.68 20.23
N ARG A 391 20.28 3.84 20.83
CA ARG A 391 19.20 4.75 20.41
C ARG A 391 19.65 5.56 19.19
N VAL A 392 18.85 5.56 18.11
CA VAL A 392 19.17 6.28 16.86
C VAL A 392 19.11 7.81 17.04
N SER A 393 18.20 8.29 17.89
CA SER A 393 17.85 9.70 18.08
C SER A 393 18.39 10.32 19.39
N GLY A 394 19.24 9.61 20.15
CA GLY A 394 19.74 10.09 21.44
C GLY A 394 20.87 9.23 21.98
N TYR A 395 21.47 9.67 23.09
CA TYR A 395 22.60 8.96 23.71
C TYR A 395 22.15 7.73 24.50
N GLY A 396 23.01 6.70 24.53
CA GLY A 396 22.83 5.49 25.35
C GLY A 396 22.18 4.30 24.63
N TYR A 397 22.09 3.21 25.38
CA TYR A 397 21.55 1.92 24.95
C TYR A 397 20.24 1.63 25.69
N GLY A 398 19.37 0.82 25.07
CA GLY A 398 18.32 0.12 25.80
C GLY A 398 18.86 -1.05 26.64
N ASP A 399 17.93 -1.78 27.25
CA ASP A 399 18.21 -2.92 28.11
C ASP A 399 17.91 -4.26 27.43
N HIS A 400 18.47 -5.35 27.97
CA HIS A 400 18.18 -6.70 27.50
C HIS A 400 17.48 -7.50 28.60
N TYR A 401 16.18 -7.76 28.41
CA TYR A 401 15.36 -8.60 29.28
C TYR A 401 15.47 -10.07 28.86
N VAL A 402 15.96 -10.90 29.76
CA VAL A 402 15.98 -12.36 29.60
C VAL A 402 14.75 -12.94 30.26
N HIS A 403 13.88 -13.59 29.48
CA HIS A 403 12.77 -14.39 29.98
C HIS A 403 13.24 -15.83 30.25
N ILE A 404 13.07 -16.30 31.48
CA ILE A 404 13.53 -17.63 31.88
C ILE A 404 12.46 -18.68 31.62
N LYS A 405 12.79 -19.72 30.85
CA LYS A 405 11.88 -20.83 30.54
C LYS A 405 12.45 -22.15 31.02
N ILE A 406 11.66 -22.89 31.80
CA ILE A 406 12.09 -24.15 32.41
C ILE A 406 11.92 -25.28 31.38
N LYS A 407 13.03 -25.86 30.93
CA LYS A 407 13.07 -26.96 29.97
C LYS A 407 12.94 -28.29 30.68
N ILE A 408 11.71 -28.79 30.80
CA ILE A 408 11.42 -30.13 31.32
C ILE A 408 11.93 -31.20 30.33
N PRO A 409 12.72 -32.19 30.77
CA PRO A 409 13.19 -33.27 29.90
C PRO A 409 12.07 -34.27 29.57
N LYS A 410 11.91 -34.62 28.28
CA LYS A 410 10.87 -35.57 27.82
C LYS A 410 11.12 -37.03 28.22
N MET A 411 12.36 -37.37 28.58
CA MET A 411 12.76 -38.71 29.00
C MET A 411 13.71 -38.60 30.19
N LEU A 412 13.57 -39.52 31.14
CA LEU A 412 14.38 -39.62 32.35
C LEU A 412 14.94 -41.04 32.46
N THR A 413 16.20 -41.16 32.89
CA THR A 413 16.77 -42.44 33.35
C THR A 413 16.09 -42.88 34.65
N ASP A 414 16.12 -44.18 34.96
CA ASP A 414 15.46 -44.69 36.18
C ASP A 414 16.02 -44.07 37.48
N ARG A 415 17.33 -43.77 37.52
CA ARG A 415 17.94 -43.02 38.63
C ARG A 415 17.36 -41.61 38.76
N GLN A 416 17.20 -40.89 37.65
CA GLN A 416 16.57 -39.56 37.67
C GLN A 416 15.09 -39.65 38.06
N ARG A 417 14.37 -40.66 37.55
CA ARG A 417 12.96 -40.91 37.90
C ARG A 417 12.79 -41.20 39.39
N ALA A 418 13.69 -41.96 40.01
CA ALA A 418 13.67 -42.22 41.46
C ALA A 418 13.93 -40.94 42.28
N LEU A 419 14.89 -40.10 41.87
CA LEU A 419 15.17 -38.82 42.53
C LEU A 419 14.02 -37.81 42.41
N MET A 420 13.27 -37.83 41.31
CA MET A 420 12.08 -36.98 41.14
C MET A 420 10.87 -37.50 41.92
N ARG A 421 10.77 -38.82 42.20
CA ARG A 421 9.73 -39.35 43.10
C ARG A 421 9.97 -38.97 44.55
N SER A 422 11.20 -39.13 45.05
CA SER A 422 11.54 -38.75 46.43
C SER A 422 11.35 -37.24 46.67
N TYR A 423 11.76 -36.40 45.73
CA TYR A 423 11.43 -34.96 45.80
C TYR A 423 9.91 -34.70 45.89
N ALA A 424 9.09 -35.43 45.14
CA ALA A 424 7.64 -35.31 45.17
C ALA A 424 6.96 -36.01 46.37
N GLU A 425 7.70 -36.75 47.20
CA GLU A 425 7.25 -37.28 48.50
C GLU A 425 7.43 -36.22 49.61
N ASP A 426 8.44 -35.36 49.48
CA ASP A 426 8.72 -34.22 50.38
C ASP A 426 7.95 -32.92 49.99
N GLU A 427 7.43 -32.84 48.76
CA GLU A 427 6.78 -31.64 48.21
C GLU A 427 5.38 -31.39 48.81
N THR A 428 5.23 -30.29 49.55
CA THR A 428 4.03 -29.99 50.37
C THR A 428 3.13 -28.89 49.81
N ASP A 429 3.63 -28.02 48.93
CA ASP A 429 2.91 -26.85 48.39
C ASP A 429 2.06 -27.13 47.13
N VAL A 430 1.96 -28.39 46.67
CA VAL A 430 1.28 -28.75 45.41
C VAL A 430 -0.10 -29.38 45.64
N GLU A 431 -1.15 -28.69 45.18
CA GLU A 431 -2.51 -29.23 45.11
C GLU A 431 -2.66 -30.20 43.92
N GLY A 432 -2.69 -31.51 44.19
CA GLY A 432 -2.94 -32.51 43.15
C GLY A 432 -2.52 -33.94 43.54
N SER A 433 -2.31 -34.77 42.52
CA SER A 433 -1.84 -36.16 42.65
C SER A 433 -0.63 -36.42 41.76
N VAL A 434 0.53 -36.77 42.34
CA VAL A 434 1.74 -37.14 41.58
C VAL A 434 1.75 -38.64 41.30
N ASN A 435 1.89 -39.03 40.03
CA ASN A 435 1.82 -40.43 39.60
C ASN A 435 2.96 -41.28 40.20
N GLY A 436 2.60 -42.16 41.13
CA GLY A 436 3.52 -43.07 41.82
C GLY A 436 4.00 -42.58 43.19
N VAL A 437 3.39 -41.53 43.75
CA VAL A 437 3.54 -41.09 45.14
C VAL A 437 2.26 -41.40 45.91
N THR A 438 2.36 -41.86 47.17
CA THR A 438 1.19 -42.32 47.96
C THR A 438 0.67 -41.31 48.99
N SER A 439 1.41 -40.24 49.23
CA SER A 439 1.13 -39.16 50.17
C SER A 439 0.97 -37.83 49.43
N THR A 440 -0.25 -37.29 49.39
CA THR A 440 -0.51 -35.92 48.91
C THR A 440 -1.43 -35.22 49.90
N ALA A 441 -1.06 -34.02 50.34
CA ALA A 441 -1.68 -33.36 51.50
C ALA A 441 -3.17 -33.02 51.28
N ALA A 442 -3.59 -32.85 50.03
CA ALA A 442 -4.98 -32.55 49.64
C ALA A 442 -5.68 -33.73 48.90
N GLY A 443 -5.15 -34.96 49.00
CA GLY A 443 -5.68 -36.14 48.30
C GLY A 443 -6.36 -37.15 49.22
N LYS A 444 -7.69 -37.28 49.14
CA LYS A 444 -8.41 -38.42 49.76
C LYS A 444 -7.91 -39.73 49.13
N ARG A 445 -7.40 -40.67 49.93
CA ARG A 445 -6.91 -41.98 49.45
C ARG A 445 -7.96 -42.68 48.56
N SER A 446 -7.70 -42.75 47.27
CA SER A 446 -8.42 -43.64 46.35
C SER A 446 -7.82 -45.04 46.43
N THR A 447 -8.23 -45.83 47.42
CA THR A 447 -7.95 -47.26 47.45
C THR A 447 -8.76 -47.96 46.36
N GLY A 448 -8.12 -48.23 45.23
CA GLY A 448 -8.61 -49.14 44.18
C GLY A 448 -7.70 -50.37 44.12
N ASN A 449 -8.32 -51.55 43.98
CA ASN A 449 -7.62 -52.83 43.79
C ASN A 449 -7.04 -52.96 42.36
#